data_AF-A0A931Q3V8-F1
#
_entry.id   AF-A0A931Q3V8-F1
#
_cell.length_a   1.000
_cell.length_b   1.000
_cell.length_c   1.000
_cell.angle_alpha   90.00
_cell.angle_beta   90.00
_cell.angle_gamma   90.00
#
_symmetry.space_group_name_H-M   'P 1'
#
loop_
_entity.id
_entity.type
_entity.pdbx_description
1 polymer ?
#
loop_
_entity_poly.entity_id
_entity_poly.type
_entity_poly.pdbx_seq_one_letter_code
_entity_poly.pdbx_strand_id
1 'polypeptide(L)'
;MKYIVFALIIISSTLISHQIYALQTKECTACHISSNGGPVKKPLTELCVGCHRERIETGEHKVDIIPRYQVPQNLPLTKDGKITCITCHDQHSAEYMMLRFETMVLCNKCHKK
;
A
#
# COMPACT_ATOMS: atom_id res chain seq x y z
N MET A 1 -41.83 36.04 -16.48
CA MET A 1 -41.40 35.30 -15.28
C MET A 1 -40.56 34.11 -15.74
N LYS A 2 -39.24 34.17 -15.53
CA LYS A 2 -38.28 33.15 -15.94
C LYS A 2 -38.27 32.03 -14.89
N TYR A 3 -38.66 30.82 -15.26
CA TYR A 3 -38.48 29.64 -14.43
C TYR A 3 -37.03 29.17 -14.57
N ILE A 4 -36.22 29.41 -13.54
CA ILE A 4 -34.86 28.89 -13.43
C ILE A 4 -35.00 27.44 -12.92
N VAL A 5 -34.67 26.49 -13.79
CA VAL A 5 -34.50 25.08 -13.43
C VAL A 5 -33.24 24.99 -12.57
N PHE A 6 -33.41 24.80 -11.27
CA PHE A 6 -32.30 24.39 -10.39
C PHE A 6 -31.99 22.92 -10.69
N ALA A 7 -31.02 22.69 -11.58
CA ALA A 7 -30.38 21.40 -11.72
C ALA A 7 -29.61 21.11 -10.43
N LEU A 8 -30.20 20.30 -9.54
CA LEU A 8 -29.49 19.66 -8.45
C LEU A 8 -28.50 18.68 -9.06
N ILE A 9 -27.26 19.13 -9.27
CA ILE A 9 -26.15 18.26 -9.60
C ILE A 9 -25.91 17.41 -8.36
N ILE A 10 -26.47 16.21 -8.34
CA ILE A 10 -26.05 15.14 -7.44
C ILE A 10 -24.64 14.77 -7.91
N ILE A 11 -23.63 15.43 -7.35
CA ILE A 11 -22.25 14.98 -7.49
C ILE A 11 -22.18 13.68 -6.70
N SER A 12 -22.42 12.57 -7.39
CA SER A 12 -22.18 11.21 -6.90
C SER A 12 -20.81 11.19 -6.24
N SER A 13 -20.78 11.05 -4.93
CA SER A 13 -19.60 11.02 -4.07
C SER A 13 -18.81 9.72 -4.22
N THR A 14 -18.70 9.21 -5.43
CA THR A 14 -17.92 8.02 -5.78
C THR A 14 -16.56 8.40 -6.34
N LEU A 15 -15.89 9.35 -5.68
CA LEU A 15 -14.43 9.41 -5.66
C LEU A 15 -14.02 8.83 -4.30
N ILE A 16 -14.12 7.51 -4.15
CA ILE A 16 -13.45 6.81 -3.06
C ILE A 16 -11.97 6.91 -3.39
N SER A 17 -11.36 8.04 -3.03
CA SER A 17 -9.91 8.11 -2.93
C SER A 17 -9.52 6.97 -2.00
N HIS A 18 -8.63 6.08 -2.45
CA HIS A 18 -7.94 5.16 -1.55
C HIS A 18 -7.08 6.03 -0.64
N GLN A 19 -7.72 6.59 0.37
CA GLN A 19 -7.14 7.49 1.33
C GLN A 19 -6.20 6.63 2.18
N ILE A 20 -4.94 7.03 2.26
CA ILE A 20 -3.90 6.29 2.97
C ILE A 20 -4.30 6.28 4.45
N TYR A 21 -4.88 5.17 4.90
CA TYR A 21 -5.52 5.04 6.22
C TYR A 21 -4.58 5.49 7.35
N ALA A 22 -3.31 5.10 7.27
CA ALA A 22 -2.28 5.45 8.24
C ALA A 22 -2.01 6.97 8.32
N LEU A 23 -2.08 7.69 7.19
CA LEU A 23 -1.81 9.13 7.14
C LEU A 23 -2.99 9.98 7.58
N GLN A 24 -4.21 9.48 7.39
CA GLN A 24 -5.41 10.27 7.65
C GLN A 24 -5.93 10.11 9.08
N THR A 25 -5.91 8.90 9.63
CA THR A 25 -6.52 8.62 10.93
C THR A 25 -5.55 8.83 12.09
N LYS A 26 -4.24 8.76 11.84
CA LYS A 26 -3.20 8.66 12.87
C LYS A 26 -3.45 7.51 13.87
N GLU A 27 -4.26 6.53 13.50
CA GLU A 27 -4.57 5.34 14.30
C GLU A 27 -3.45 4.30 14.13
N CYS A 28 -2.29 4.58 14.72
CA CYS A 28 -1.12 3.70 14.66
C CYS A 28 -1.44 2.28 15.17
N THR A 29 -2.39 2.18 16.11
CA THR A 29 -2.77 0.91 16.73
C THR A 29 -3.56 -0.01 15.80
N ALA A 30 -3.97 0.46 14.61
CA ALA A 30 -4.57 -0.42 13.60
C ALA A 30 -3.58 -1.52 13.17
N CYS A 31 -2.30 -1.19 13.06
CA CYS A 31 -1.24 -2.12 12.66
C CYS A 31 -0.26 -2.42 13.80
N HIS A 32 0.08 -1.42 14.62
CA HIS A 32 1.09 -1.54 15.68
C HIS A 32 0.49 -1.91 17.03
N ILE A 33 1.28 -2.54 17.90
CA ILE A 33 0.87 -2.85 19.27
C ILE A 33 0.67 -1.60 20.14
N SER A 34 1.28 -0.46 19.77
CA SER A 34 1.21 0.79 20.52
C SER A 34 1.10 2.00 19.60
N SER A 35 0.63 3.12 20.15
CA SER A 35 0.42 4.37 19.39
C SER A 35 1.72 5.04 18.93
N ASN A 36 2.86 4.73 19.56
CA ASN A 36 4.16 5.31 19.24
C ASN A 36 4.94 4.49 18.20
N GLY A 37 4.26 3.56 17.51
CA GLY A 37 4.89 2.57 16.64
C GLY A 37 5.40 1.34 17.42
N GLY A 38 6.30 0.58 16.80
CA GLY A 38 6.88 -0.65 17.37
C GLY A 38 6.43 -1.91 16.61
N PRO A 39 6.47 -3.10 17.25
CA PRO A 39 6.06 -4.34 16.62
C PRO A 39 4.63 -4.25 16.07
N VAL A 40 4.39 -4.92 14.96
CA VAL A 40 3.06 -5.04 14.37
C VAL A 40 2.27 -6.16 15.03
N LYS A 41 0.94 -6.03 15.07
CA LYS A 41 0.03 -6.95 15.78
C LYS A 41 -0.09 -8.32 15.13
N LYS A 42 0.21 -8.42 13.83
CA LYS A 42 0.03 -9.60 12.99
C LYS A 42 1.13 -9.66 11.92
N PRO A 43 1.34 -10.80 11.24
CA PRO A 43 2.20 -10.87 10.07
C PRO A 43 1.84 -9.80 9.02
N LEU A 44 2.85 -9.26 8.32
CA LEU A 44 2.68 -8.13 7.40
C LEU A 44 1.60 -8.39 6.35
N THR A 45 1.66 -9.54 5.67
CA THR A 45 0.68 -9.90 4.64
C THR A 45 -0.74 -9.94 5.20
N GLU A 46 -0.94 -10.49 6.40
CA GLU A 46 -2.26 -10.53 7.04
C GLU A 46 -2.80 -9.12 7.35
N LEU A 47 -1.93 -8.19 7.74
CA LEU A 47 -2.32 -6.79 7.96
C LEU A 47 -2.72 -6.11 6.65
N CYS A 48 -1.92 -6.28 5.59
CA CYS A 48 -2.18 -5.66 4.30
C CYS A 48 -3.50 -6.16 3.70
N VAL A 49 -3.68 -7.48 3.65
CA VAL A 49 -4.88 -8.11 3.04
C VAL A 49 -6.09 -8.05 3.97
N GLY A 50 -5.93 -7.64 5.23
CA GLY A 50 -7.06 -7.37 6.12
C GLY A 50 -8.03 -6.36 5.50
N CYS A 51 -7.48 -5.37 4.77
CA CYS A 51 -8.22 -4.35 4.03
C CYS A 51 -8.10 -4.51 2.50
N HIS A 52 -6.96 -4.94 1.97
CA HIS A 52 -6.68 -5.06 0.53
C HIS A 52 -6.78 -6.50 0.03
N ARG A 53 -7.93 -7.15 0.25
CA ARG A 53 -8.12 -8.58 -0.07
C ARG A 53 -7.98 -8.87 -1.55
N GLU A 54 -8.49 -7.96 -2.38
CA GLU A 54 -8.55 -8.07 -3.83
C GLU A 54 -7.16 -8.20 -4.47
N ARG A 55 -6.12 -7.69 -3.82
CA ARG A 55 -4.74 -7.66 -4.35
C ARG A 55 -4.11 -9.04 -4.50
N ILE A 56 -4.51 -9.99 -3.66
CA ILE A 56 -4.03 -11.38 -3.75
C ILE A 56 -4.76 -12.11 -4.87
N GLU A 57 -6.06 -11.88 -5.02
CA GLU A 57 -6.91 -12.54 -6.00
C GLU A 57 -6.54 -12.15 -7.43
N THR A 58 -6.14 -10.90 -7.64
CA THR A 58 -5.67 -10.40 -8.94
C THR A 58 -4.26 -10.85 -9.30
N GLY A 59 -3.53 -11.47 -8.36
CA GLY A 59 -2.16 -11.95 -8.58
C GLY A 59 -1.15 -10.81 -8.75
N GLU A 60 -1.41 -9.64 -8.17
CA GLU A 60 -0.43 -8.55 -8.10
C GLU A 60 0.82 -9.06 -7.37
N HIS A 61 1.97 -8.98 -8.03
CA HIS A 61 3.30 -9.55 -7.69
C HIS A 61 3.42 -10.37 -6.39
N LYS A 62 3.91 -11.61 -6.49
CA LYS A 62 4.10 -12.53 -5.36
C LYS A 62 4.91 -11.93 -4.20
N VAL A 63 4.39 -12.07 -2.98
CA VAL A 63 5.02 -11.72 -1.71
C VAL A 63 5.20 -12.97 -0.84
N ASP A 64 5.87 -12.82 0.30
CA ASP A 64 6.26 -13.89 1.24
C ASP A 64 7.18 -14.96 0.61
N ILE A 65 7.96 -14.54 -0.39
CA ILE A 65 8.90 -15.41 -1.10
C ILE A 65 10.34 -15.05 -0.74
N ILE A 66 11.20 -16.06 -0.64
CA ILE A 66 12.66 -15.86 -0.63
C ILE A 66 13.10 -15.67 -2.09
N PRO A 67 13.66 -14.51 -2.45
CA PRO A 67 14.09 -14.25 -3.82
C PRO A 67 15.28 -15.15 -4.18
N ARG A 68 15.31 -15.61 -5.44
CA ARG A 68 16.45 -16.38 -5.98
C ARG A 68 17.63 -15.50 -6.36
N TYR A 69 17.39 -14.21 -6.56
CA TYR A 69 18.39 -13.23 -6.96
C TYR A 69 18.62 -12.23 -5.82
N GLN A 70 19.78 -11.59 -5.84
CA GLN A 70 20.10 -10.54 -4.88
C GLN A 70 19.15 -9.36 -5.06
N VAL A 71 18.33 -9.11 -4.04
CA VAL A 71 17.51 -7.89 -3.99
C VAL A 71 18.42 -6.71 -3.65
N PRO A 72 18.30 -5.57 -4.36
CA PRO A 72 19.07 -4.37 -4.05
C PRO A 72 18.90 -3.91 -2.60
N GLN A 73 20.00 -3.45 -1.98
CA GLN A 73 20.03 -3.09 -0.56
C GLN A 73 19.05 -1.98 -0.16
N ASN A 74 18.60 -1.18 -1.13
CA ASN A 74 17.62 -0.11 -0.94
C ASN A 74 16.15 -0.58 -0.97
N LEU A 75 15.91 -1.89 -1.08
CA LEU A 75 14.60 -2.52 -0.94
C LEU A 75 14.64 -3.45 0.28
N PRO A 76 13.81 -3.21 1.32
CA PRO A 76 13.90 -3.97 2.55
C PRO A 76 13.38 -5.40 2.36
N LEU A 77 14.11 -6.35 2.93
CA LEU A 77 13.64 -7.71 3.14
C LEU A 77 13.33 -7.93 4.62
N THR A 78 12.54 -8.95 4.90
CA THR A 78 12.39 -9.43 6.27
C THR A 78 13.72 -9.99 6.80
N LYS A 79 13.79 -10.22 8.12
CA LYS A 79 15.00 -10.80 8.75
C LYS A 79 15.39 -12.17 8.18
N ASP A 80 14.41 -12.94 7.73
CA ASP A 80 14.58 -14.23 7.05
C ASP A 80 14.74 -14.11 5.52
N GLY A 81 14.92 -12.88 5.00
CA GLY A 81 15.26 -12.62 3.60
C GLY A 81 14.09 -12.66 2.62
N LYS A 82 12.84 -12.54 3.08
CA LYS A 82 11.67 -12.57 2.20
C LYS A 82 11.33 -11.20 1.64
N ILE A 83 10.87 -11.22 0.39
CA ILE A 83 10.14 -10.12 -0.23
C ILE A 83 8.73 -10.09 0.37
N THR A 84 8.27 -8.91 0.78
CA THR A 84 6.91 -8.68 1.29
C THR A 84 6.31 -7.44 0.64
N CYS A 85 5.06 -7.10 0.96
CA CYS A 85 4.42 -5.88 0.47
C CYS A 85 5.29 -4.64 0.72
N ILE A 86 5.94 -4.56 1.89
CA ILE A 86 6.74 -3.39 2.30
C ILE A 86 8.12 -3.31 1.62
N THR A 87 8.52 -4.34 0.88
CA THR A 87 9.72 -4.31 0.05
C THR A 87 9.57 -3.25 -1.04
N CYS A 88 8.39 -3.17 -1.64
CA CYS A 88 8.04 -2.24 -2.70
C CYS A 88 7.29 -1.01 -2.19
N HIS A 89 6.42 -1.21 -1.20
CA HIS A 89 5.60 -0.16 -0.60
C HIS A 89 6.21 0.39 0.68
N ASP A 90 5.98 1.67 0.93
CA ASP A 90 6.21 2.33 2.20
C ASP A 90 4.88 2.80 2.76
N GLN A 91 4.30 2.00 3.64
CA GLN A 91 2.97 2.20 4.20
C GLN A 91 2.80 3.49 5.01
N HIS A 92 3.89 4.22 5.31
CA HIS A 92 3.86 5.52 5.95
C HIS A 92 4.13 6.68 4.97
N SER A 93 4.42 6.38 3.71
CA SER A 93 4.66 7.38 2.68
C SER A 93 3.36 7.98 2.15
N ALA A 94 3.42 9.27 1.79
CA ALA A 94 2.35 9.99 1.11
C ALA A 94 2.45 9.88 -0.43
N GLU A 95 3.44 9.15 -0.94
CA GLU A 95 3.61 8.95 -2.39
C GLU A 95 2.47 8.15 -3.00
N TYR A 96 2.23 8.36 -4.29
CA TYR A 96 1.21 7.64 -5.03
C TYR A 96 1.44 6.11 -4.94
N MET A 97 0.38 5.38 -4.57
CA MET A 97 0.44 3.93 -4.31
C MET A 97 1.46 3.52 -3.24
N MET A 98 1.98 4.47 -2.47
CA MET A 98 3.00 4.26 -1.45
C MET A 98 4.28 3.61 -2.00
N LEU A 99 4.60 3.73 -3.29
CA LEU A 99 5.78 3.06 -3.84
C LEU A 99 7.08 3.73 -3.39
N ARG A 100 8.11 2.93 -3.10
CA ARG A 100 9.45 3.43 -2.75
C ARG A 100 10.19 4.07 -3.92
N PHE A 101 9.79 3.75 -5.14
CA PHE A 101 10.33 4.28 -6.40
C PHE A 101 9.20 4.39 -7.43
N GLU A 102 9.42 5.16 -8.48
CA GLU A 102 8.54 5.13 -9.67
C GLU A 102 8.41 3.69 -10.19
N THR A 103 7.20 3.31 -10.64
CA THR A 103 6.82 1.94 -10.96
C THR A 103 7.82 1.22 -11.87
N MET A 104 8.20 1.82 -13.00
CA MET A 104 9.12 1.18 -13.93
C MET A 104 10.54 1.11 -13.38
N VAL A 105 10.98 2.15 -12.66
CA VAL A 105 12.27 2.15 -11.96
C VAL A 105 12.31 1.01 -10.92
N LEU A 106 11.23 0.81 -10.16
CA LEU A 106 11.11 -0.23 -9.15
C LEU A 106 11.22 -1.63 -9.76
N CYS A 107 10.43 -1.92 -10.79
CA CYS A 107 10.44 -3.24 -11.45
C CYS A 107 11.84 -3.58 -11.98
N ASN A 108 12.53 -2.60 -12.57
CA ASN A 108 13.87 -2.79 -13.14
C ASN A 108 14.98 -2.91 -12.08
N LYS A 109 14.70 -2.67 -10.79
CA LYS A 109 15.66 -2.96 -9.71
C LYS A 109 15.96 -4.46 -9.62
N CYS A 110 14.97 -5.31 -9.92
CA CYS A 110 15.09 -6.78 -9.85
C CYS A 110 14.95 -7.44 -11.24
N HIS A 111 14.03 -6.99 -12.07
CA HIS A 111 13.77 -7.52 -13.42
C HIS A 111 14.52 -6.70 -14.48
N LYS A 112 15.85 -6.70 -14.40
CA LYS A 112 16.69 -6.08 -15.44
C LYS A 112 16.41 -6.77 -16.78
N LYS A 113 16.19 -5.98 -17.82
CA LYS A 113 16.20 -6.47 -19.20
C LYS A 113 17.62 -6.85 -19.63
#